data_AF-A0A9P6F0L6-F1
#
_entry.id   AF-A0A9P6F0L6-F1
#
_cell.length_a   1.000
_cell.length_b   1.000
_cell.length_c   1.000
_cell.angle_alpha   90.00
_cell.angle_beta   90.00
_cell.angle_gamma   90.00
#
_symmetry.space_group_name_H-M   'P 1'
#
loop_
_entity.id
_entity.type
_entity.pdbx_description
1 polymer ?
#
loop_
_entity_poly.entity_id
_entity_poly.type
_entity_poly.pdbx_seq_one_letter_code
_entity_poly.pdbx_strand_id
1 'polypeptide(L)'
;NVGDARAVLSHKERAIRLSYDHKGSDRTEAQRILDVGGFVMNNRVNGDGAHDLGVLAVTRALGDSSMKEFIIGSPYTTRTVIGTDNPFLILACDG
;
A
#
# COMPACT_ATOMS: atom_id res chain seq x y z
N ASN A 1 -7.60 -0.63 0.11
CA ASN A 1 -6.37 -0.13 -0.53
C ASN A 1 -5.39 -1.26 -0.67
N VAL A 2 -4.84 -1.47 -1.87
CA VAL A 2 -3.80 -2.45 -2.19
C VAL A 2 -2.81 -1.72 -3.08
N GLY A 3 -1.67 -1.31 -2.51
CA GLY A 3 -0.72 -0.40 -3.15
C GLY A 3 -0.66 0.95 -2.45
N ASP A 4 -0.29 1.99 -3.19
CA ASP A 4 -0.04 3.34 -2.67
C ASP A 4 -0.86 4.44 -3.33
N ALA A 5 -1.87 4.06 -4.13
CA ALA A 5 -3.01 4.93 -4.39
C ALA A 5 -3.70 5.35 -3.08
N ARG A 6 -4.33 6.52 -3.09
CA ARG A 6 -4.87 7.12 -1.86
C ARG A 6 -6.33 7.52 -1.97
N ALA A 7 -7.05 7.28 -0.88
CA ALA A 7 -8.40 7.79 -0.65
C ALA A 7 -8.38 8.85 0.44
N VAL A 8 -8.90 10.04 0.13
CA VAL A 8 -9.00 11.17 1.07
C VAL A 8 -10.41 11.75 1.03
N LEU A 9 -11.09 11.73 2.16
CA LEU A 9 -12.42 12.28 2.34
C LEU A 9 -12.31 13.74 2.78
N SER A 10 -13.05 14.63 2.11
CA SER A 10 -13.30 15.96 2.64
C SER A 10 -14.28 15.86 3.80
N HIS A 11 -13.93 16.43 4.94
CA HIS A 11 -14.82 16.49 6.10
C HIS A 11 -14.71 17.87 6.74
N LYS A 12 -15.73 18.70 6.55
CA LYS A 12 -15.70 20.14 6.89
C LYS A 12 -14.50 20.81 6.20
N GLU A 13 -13.62 21.44 6.97
CA GLU A 13 -12.40 22.10 6.48
C GLU A 13 -11.17 21.21 6.62
N ARG A 14 -11.35 19.88 6.76
CA ARG A 14 -10.26 18.93 6.98
C ARG A 14 -10.24 17.84 5.93
N ALA A 15 -9.02 17.40 5.59
CA ALA A 15 -8.78 16.21 4.79
C ALA A 15 -8.59 15.01 5.71
N ILE A 16 -9.46 14.01 5.59
CA ILE A 16 -9.39 12.76 6.36
C ILE A 16 -8.93 11.64 5.43
N ARG A 17 -7.72 11.13 5.67
CA ARG A 17 -7.20 10.00 4.92
C ARG A 17 -7.95 8.72 5.29
N LEU A 18 -8.46 8.01 4.29
CA LEU A 18 -9.21 6.76 4.44
C LEU A 18 -8.43 5.52 3.99
N SER A 19 -7.20 5.68 3.48
CA SER A 19 -6.38 4.56 3.03
C SER A 19 -5.04 4.52 3.74
N TYR A 20 -4.41 3.35 3.71
CA TYR A 20 -3.04 3.15 4.14
C TYR A 20 -2.17 2.85 2.91
N ASP A 21 -1.05 3.56 2.74
CA ASP A 21 -0.18 3.35 1.58
C ASP A 21 0.81 2.24 1.91
N HIS A 22 0.82 1.22 1.07
CA HIS A 22 1.66 0.04 1.25
C HIS A 22 2.96 0.22 0.46
N LYS A 23 3.91 0.98 1.04
CA LYS A 23 5.20 1.31 0.42
C LYS A 23 6.36 0.56 1.07
N GLY A 24 7.45 0.32 0.33
CA GLY A 24 8.64 -0.33 0.90
C GLY A 24 9.27 0.44 2.07
N SER A 25 9.10 1.77 2.11
CA SER A 25 9.56 2.60 3.23
C SER A 25 8.78 2.38 4.55
N ASP A 26 7.67 1.67 4.49
CA ASP A 26 6.85 1.38 5.68
C ASP A 26 7.48 0.26 6.52
N ARG A 27 7.76 0.54 7.79
CA ARG A 27 8.43 -0.42 8.69
C ARG A 27 7.62 -1.68 8.93
N THR A 28 6.29 -1.57 9.03
CA THR A 28 5.42 -2.71 9.28
C THR A 28 5.38 -3.62 8.07
N GLU A 29 5.26 -3.04 6.87
CA GLU A 29 5.30 -3.82 5.62
C GLU A 29 6.69 -4.39 5.35
N ALA A 30 7.75 -3.65 5.62
CA ALA A 30 9.12 -4.15 5.50
C ALA A 30 9.37 -5.33 6.44
N GLN A 31 8.91 -5.26 7.70
CA GLN A 31 9.00 -6.38 8.63
C GLN A 31 8.23 -7.60 8.11
N ARG A 32 6.99 -7.42 7.63
CA ARG A 32 6.19 -8.51 7.05
C ARG A 32 6.92 -9.21 5.90
N ILE A 33 7.62 -8.45 5.05
CA ILE A 33 8.40 -9.00 3.93
C ILE A 33 9.64 -9.77 4.45
N LEU A 34 10.32 -9.25 5.46
CA LEU A 34 11.46 -9.91 6.11
C LEU A 34 11.04 -11.24 6.76
N ASP A 35 9.87 -11.29 7.40
CA ASP A 35 9.36 -12.48 8.09
C ASP A 35 9.09 -13.66 7.13
N VAL A 36 8.91 -13.39 5.84
CA VAL A 36 8.72 -14.41 4.79
C VAL A 36 9.98 -14.59 3.91
N GLY A 37 11.15 -14.11 4.37
CA GLY A 37 12.43 -14.34 3.69
C GLY A 37 12.77 -13.35 2.56
N GLY A 38 11.91 -12.37 2.28
CA GLY A 38 12.23 -11.28 1.36
C GLY A 38 13.00 -10.16 2.05
N PHE A 39 13.34 -9.09 1.33
CA PHE A 39 13.94 -7.89 1.93
C PHE A 39 13.55 -6.61 1.21
N VAL A 40 13.70 -5.47 1.90
CA VAL A 40 13.51 -4.14 1.32
C VAL A 40 14.84 -3.41 1.22
N MET A 41 15.18 -2.93 0.03
CA MET A 41 16.37 -2.13 -0.24
C MET A 41 15.99 -0.92 -1.09
N ASN A 42 16.47 0.28 -0.73
CA ASN A 42 16.11 1.53 -1.42
C ASN A 42 14.58 1.72 -1.59
N ASN A 43 13.81 1.40 -0.55
CA ASN A 43 12.34 1.42 -0.53
C ASN A 43 11.67 0.51 -1.59
N ARG A 44 12.40 -0.50 -2.09
CA ARG A 44 11.90 -1.47 -3.07
C ARG A 44 11.96 -2.88 -2.50
N VAL A 45 10.93 -3.68 -2.82
CA VAL A 45 10.80 -5.07 -2.36
C VAL A 45 11.60 -6.00 -3.25
N ASN A 46 12.47 -6.82 -2.67
CA ASN A 46 13.31 -7.80 -3.36
C ASN A 46 13.00 -9.22 -2.82
N GLY A 47 13.08 -10.24 -3.69
CA GLY A 47 12.96 -11.65 -3.31
C GLY A 47 14.24 -12.24 -2.70
N ASP A 48 14.28 -13.56 -2.49
CA ASP A 48 15.36 -14.28 -1.80
C ASP A 48 16.56 -14.60 -2.71
N GLY A 49 17.26 -13.58 -3.20
CA GLY A 49 18.64 -13.72 -3.70
C GLY A 49 18.88 -14.53 -5.00
N ALA A 50 17.91 -15.30 -5.50
CA ALA A 50 18.03 -16.07 -6.75
C ALA A 50 16.91 -15.78 -7.77
N HIS A 51 15.75 -15.31 -7.32
CA HIS A 51 14.59 -15.03 -8.15
C HIS A 51 14.05 -13.62 -7.84
N ASP A 52 14.06 -12.76 -8.86
CA ASP A 52 13.53 -11.39 -8.84
C ASP A 52 14.26 -10.37 -7.94
N LEU A 53 15.26 -9.71 -8.54
CA LEU A 53 15.75 -8.39 -8.10
C LEU A 53 14.57 -7.42 -8.04
N GLY A 54 14.40 -6.74 -6.92
CA GLY A 54 13.23 -5.95 -6.58
C GLY A 54 12.95 -4.75 -7.48
N VAL A 55 11.85 -4.84 -8.23
CA VAL A 55 11.38 -3.79 -9.15
C VAL A 55 10.25 -2.94 -8.54
N LEU A 56 9.63 -3.34 -7.43
CA LEU A 56 8.39 -2.71 -6.96
C LEU A 56 8.61 -1.78 -5.75
N ALA A 57 8.05 -0.57 -5.84
CA ALA A 57 8.05 0.43 -4.77
C ALA A 57 6.90 0.23 -3.76
N VAL A 58 5.95 -0.65 -4.10
CA VAL A 58 4.81 -1.04 -3.26
C VAL A 58 5.02 -2.43 -2.67
N THR A 59 4.38 -2.69 -1.52
CA THR A 59 4.47 -3.97 -0.79
C THR A 59 3.20 -4.82 -0.93
N ARG A 60 2.16 -4.25 -1.55
CA ARG A 60 0.89 -4.91 -1.87
C ARG A 60 0.43 -4.49 -3.25
N ALA A 61 -0.02 -5.44 -4.06
CA ALA A 61 -0.52 -5.18 -5.39
C ALA A 61 -1.49 -6.29 -5.83
N LEU A 62 -2.42 -5.91 -6.71
CA LEU A 62 -3.18 -6.86 -7.52
C LEU A 62 -2.27 -7.29 -8.68
N GLY A 63 -2.12 -8.59 -8.93
CA GLY A 63 -1.17 -9.09 -9.95
C GLY A 63 0.16 -9.56 -9.38
N ASP A 64 1.28 -9.29 -10.06
CA ASP A 64 2.65 -9.64 -9.64
C ASP A 64 2.81 -11.08 -9.15
N SER A 65 2.32 -12.04 -9.95
CA SER A 65 2.26 -13.45 -9.56
C SER A 65 3.60 -14.07 -9.21
N SER A 66 4.71 -13.64 -9.85
CA SER A 66 6.06 -14.13 -9.53
C SER A 66 6.54 -13.71 -8.14
N MET A 67 5.96 -12.64 -7.59
CA MET A 67 6.35 -12.07 -6.30
C MET A 67 5.26 -12.25 -5.23
N LYS A 68 4.26 -13.11 -5.42
CA LYS A 68 3.07 -13.19 -4.53
C LYS A 68 3.38 -13.60 -3.10
N GLU A 69 4.52 -14.22 -2.84
CA GLU A 69 5.04 -14.48 -1.50
C GLU A 69 5.35 -13.18 -0.74
N PHE A 70 5.94 -12.20 -1.44
CA PHE A 70 6.35 -10.91 -0.85
C PHE A 70 5.30 -9.81 -1.06
N ILE A 71 4.60 -9.81 -2.20
CA ILE A 71 3.63 -8.80 -2.65
C ILE A 71 2.21 -9.37 -2.56
N ILE A 72 1.56 -9.14 -1.43
CA ILE A 72 0.24 -9.70 -1.15
C ILE A 72 -0.89 -8.85 -1.73
N GLY A 73 -1.99 -9.50 -2.12
CA GLY A 73 -3.20 -8.83 -2.62
C GLY A 73 -4.20 -8.42 -1.53
N SER A 74 -3.90 -8.66 -0.25
CA SER A 74 -4.82 -8.41 0.85
C SER A 74 -4.99 -6.90 1.09
N PRO A 75 -6.20 -6.33 0.97
CA PRO A 75 -6.42 -4.90 1.12
C PRO A 75 -6.38 -4.44 2.58
N TYR A 76 -5.90 -3.21 2.78
CA TYR A 76 -6.37 -2.41 3.92
C TYR A 76 -7.82 -1.98 3.67
N THR A 77 -8.69 -2.16 4.66
CA THR A 77 -10.10 -1.76 4.60
C THR A 77 -10.41 -0.81 5.75
N THR A 78 -11.29 0.17 5.49
CA THR A 78 -11.85 1.05 6.51
C THR A 78 -13.29 1.36 6.18
N ARG A 79 -14.04 1.89 7.15
CA ARG A 79 -15.43 2.32 6.99
C ARG A 79 -15.64 3.63 7.73
N THR A 80 -16.41 4.52 7.13
CA THR A 80 -16.91 5.74 7.77
C THR A 80 -18.36 5.97 7.38
N VAL A 81 -19.07 6.78 8.17
CA VAL A 81 -20.40 7.29 7.84
C VAL A 81 -20.23 8.59 7.05
N ILE A 82 -21.08 8.80 6.05
CA ILE A 82 -21.08 10.01 5.21
C ILE A 82 -22.24 10.91 5.65
N GLY A 83 -21.94 12.18 5.88
CA GLY A 83 -22.91 13.23 6.21
C GLY A 83 -22.86 14.41 5.24
N THR A 84 -23.62 15.46 5.55
CA THR A 84 -23.63 16.72 4.79
C THR A 84 -22.30 17.48 4.87
N ASP A 85 -21.48 17.17 5.87
CA ASP A 85 -20.13 17.70 6.04
C ASP A 85 -19.07 16.94 5.23
N ASN A 86 -19.46 15.95 4.43
CA ASN A 86 -18.59 15.18 3.54
C ASN A 86 -18.88 15.45 2.05
N PRO A 87 -18.52 16.63 1.52
CA PRO A 87 -18.98 17.04 0.20
C PRO A 87 -18.38 16.24 -0.95
N PHE A 88 -17.19 15.64 -0.77
CA PHE A 88 -16.53 14.85 -1.81
C PHE A 88 -15.47 13.90 -1.24
N LEU A 89 -15.15 12.87 -2.04
CA LEU A 89 -14.06 11.93 -1.86
C LEU A 89 -13.08 12.08 -3.02
N ILE A 90 -11.79 12.14 -2.71
CA ILE A 90 -10.72 12.10 -3.70
C ILE A 90 -10.10 10.71 -3.70
N LEU A 91 -10.04 10.10 -4.88
CA LEU A 91 -9.27 8.89 -5.16
C LEU A 91 -8.23 9.25 -6.22
N ALA A 92 -6.96 9.00 -5.93
CA ALA A 92 -5.87 9.30 -6.85
C ALA A 92 -4.75 8.26 -6.74
N CYS A 93 -4.00 8.08 -7.83
CA CYS A 93 -2.69 7.45 -7.78
C CYS A 93 -1.67 8.37 -7.08
N ASP A 94 -0.41 7.92 -7.00
CA ASP A 94 0.69 8.66 -6.39
C ASP A 94 1.32 9.73 -7.30
N GLY A 95 1.01 9.72 -8.61
CA GLY A 95 1.44 10.70 -9.61
C GLY A 95 0.62 11.99 -9.68
#